data_AF-A0A158APE7-F1
#
_entry.id   AF-A0A158APE7-F1
#
_cell.length_a   1.000
_cell.length_b   1.000
_cell.length_c   1.000
_cell.angle_alpha   90.00
_cell.angle_beta   90.00
_cell.angle_gamma   90.00
#
_symmetry.space_group_name_H-M   'P 1'
#
loop_
_entity.id
_entity.type
_entity.pdbx_description
1 polymer ?
#
loop_
_entity_poly.entity_id
_entity_poly.type
_entity_poly.pdbx_seq_one_letter_code
_entity_poly.pdbx_strand_id
1 'polypeptide(L)'
;MTQHMQDTTAAYMERARVLTSMKRRAVEEIIKSRGGTQMTHVAVQRKAATILGKLAASINVRAGDARQLVKMYERFGEFEMRAELESLFGIADLQLLATETDEAVKAAIQMKRADMNLTGAAITTRLRNQPPRSREIRKNK
;
A
#
# COMPACT_ATOMS: atom_id res chain seq x y z
N MET A 1 17.61 -10.95 -22.84
CA MET A 1 17.90 -11.26 -21.43
C MET A 1 17.44 -10.09 -20.57
N THR A 2 16.20 -10.07 -20.12
CA THR A 2 15.72 -9.07 -19.16
C THR A 2 16.20 -9.50 -17.78
N GLN A 3 17.19 -8.81 -17.23
CA GLN A 3 17.58 -8.93 -15.83
C GLN A 3 16.33 -8.67 -14.98
N HIS A 4 15.72 -9.73 -14.45
CA HIS A 4 14.89 -9.62 -13.27
C HIS A 4 15.83 -9.23 -12.12
N MET A 5 16.17 -7.93 -12.01
CA MET A 5 16.63 -7.40 -10.74
C MET A 5 15.52 -7.76 -9.75
N GLN A 6 15.85 -8.61 -8.78
CA GLN A 6 15.00 -8.83 -7.62
C GLN A 6 14.92 -7.49 -6.90
N ASP A 7 13.94 -6.69 -7.30
CA ASP A 7 13.67 -5.41 -6.70
C ASP A 7 13.38 -5.64 -5.23
N THR A 8 14.28 -5.17 -4.37
CA THR A 8 14.07 -5.23 -2.92
C THR A 8 12.76 -4.53 -2.58
N THR A 9 12.12 -4.94 -1.47
CA THR A 9 10.87 -4.31 -1.02
C THR A 9 11.02 -2.78 -0.90
N ALA A 10 12.19 -2.31 -0.45
CA ALA A 10 12.53 -0.88 -0.41
C ALA A 10 12.57 -0.21 -1.80
N ALA A 11 13.25 -0.82 -2.79
CA ALA A 11 13.29 -0.31 -4.15
C ALA A 11 11.91 -0.32 -4.83
N TYR A 12 11.05 -1.25 -4.44
CA TYR A 12 9.67 -1.31 -4.88
C TYR A 12 8.83 -0.18 -4.25
N MET A 13 8.99 0.07 -2.94
CA MET A 13 8.36 1.18 -2.23
C MET A 13 8.81 2.56 -2.72
N GLU A 14 10.06 2.70 -3.15
CA GLU A 14 10.54 3.96 -3.73
C GLU A 14 9.92 4.24 -5.10
N ARG A 15 9.79 3.23 -5.97
CA ARG A 15 9.00 3.37 -7.21
C ARG A 15 7.54 3.71 -6.92
N ALA A 16 6.98 3.11 -5.87
CA ALA A 16 5.63 3.39 -5.42
C ALA A 16 5.46 4.86 -4.97
N ARG A 17 6.46 5.42 -4.29
CA ARG A 17 6.52 6.85 -3.92
C ARG A 17 6.43 7.74 -5.15
N VAL A 18 7.31 7.50 -6.14
CA VAL A 18 7.38 8.31 -7.37
C VAL A 18 6.03 8.29 -8.10
N LEU A 19 5.44 7.12 -8.30
CA LEU A 19 4.13 6.98 -8.95
C LEU A 19 3.01 7.67 -8.17
N THR A 20 3.07 7.62 -6.83
CA THR A 20 2.10 8.29 -5.97
C THR A 20 2.21 9.81 -6.10
N SER A 21 3.43 10.34 -6.13
CA SER A 21 3.67 11.76 -6.39
C SER A 21 3.18 12.18 -7.78
N MET A 22 3.38 11.35 -8.82
CA MET A 22 2.84 11.60 -10.17
C MET A 22 1.31 11.63 -10.17
N LYS A 23 0.65 10.69 -9.48
CA LYS A 23 -0.82 10.68 -9.34
C LYS A 23 -1.32 11.94 -8.63
N ARG A 24 -0.69 12.35 -7.54
CA ARG A 24 -1.06 13.57 -6.78
C ARG A 24 -0.96 14.82 -7.66
N ARG A 25 0.15 14.98 -8.38
CA ARG A 25 0.31 16.08 -9.35
C ARG A 25 -0.77 16.05 -10.44
N ALA A 26 -1.09 14.88 -10.99
CA ALA A 26 -2.15 14.75 -11.98
C ALA A 26 -3.52 15.17 -11.42
N VAL A 27 -3.84 14.82 -10.17
CA VAL A 27 -5.06 15.27 -9.48
C VAL A 27 -5.06 16.80 -9.33
N GLU A 28 -3.97 17.39 -8.84
CA GLU A 28 -3.84 18.84 -8.66
C GLU A 28 -4.02 19.59 -9.97
N GLU A 29 -3.38 19.13 -11.05
CA GLU A 29 -3.50 19.76 -12.36
C GLU A 29 -4.91 19.62 -12.95
N ILE A 30 -5.60 18.49 -12.74
CA ILE A 30 -7.02 18.33 -13.13
C ILE A 30 -7.91 19.33 -12.39
N ILE A 31 -7.64 19.59 -11.10
CA ILE A 31 -8.39 20.53 -10.29
C ILE A 31 -8.12 21.97 -10.76
N LYS A 32 -6.85 22.35 -10.94
CA LYS A 32 -6.45 23.69 -11.40
C LYS A 32 -6.94 24.02 -12.80
N SER A 33 -6.83 23.08 -13.74
CA SER A 33 -7.17 23.31 -15.15
C SER A 33 -8.66 23.53 -15.40
N ARG A 34 -9.52 23.35 -14.39
CA ARG A 34 -10.99 23.42 -14.55
C ARG A 34 -11.64 24.72 -14.10
N GLY A 35 -10.88 25.70 -13.62
CA GLY A 35 -11.35 27.08 -13.48
C GLY A 35 -12.74 27.27 -12.85
N GLY A 36 -13.14 26.42 -11.90
CA GLY A 36 -14.43 26.52 -11.19
C GLY A 36 -15.52 25.50 -11.56
N THR A 37 -15.32 24.60 -12.54
CA THR A 37 -16.31 23.52 -12.78
C THR A 37 -16.15 22.40 -11.76
N GLN A 38 -17.17 22.15 -10.93
CA GLN A 38 -17.15 21.06 -9.95
C GLN A 38 -17.15 19.69 -10.65
N MET A 39 -16.02 18.98 -10.57
CA MET A 39 -16.00 17.53 -10.76
C MET A 39 -16.22 16.85 -9.41
N THR A 40 -16.96 15.75 -9.42
CA THR A 40 -17.00 14.88 -8.24
C THR A 40 -15.61 14.30 -7.97
N HIS A 41 -15.30 14.06 -6.70
CA HIS A 41 -14.03 13.45 -6.29
C HIS A 41 -13.75 12.13 -7.05
N VAL A 42 -14.78 11.31 -7.24
CA VAL A 42 -14.68 10.03 -7.98
C VAL A 42 -14.24 10.25 -9.43
N ALA A 43 -14.77 11.27 -10.11
CA ALA A 43 -14.45 11.54 -11.50
C ALA A 43 -13.01 12.10 -11.65
N VAL A 44 -12.54 12.91 -10.69
CA VAL A 44 -11.13 13.36 -10.62
C VAL A 44 -10.20 12.16 -10.45
N GLN A 45 -10.49 11.26 -9.51
CA GLN A 45 -9.68 10.07 -9.24
C GLN A 45 -9.61 9.14 -10.45
N ARG A 46 -10.73 8.93 -11.16
CA ARG A 46 -10.75 8.12 -12.40
C ARG A 46 -9.86 8.74 -13.48
N LYS A 47 -9.95 10.05 -13.69
CA LYS A 47 -9.13 10.74 -14.71
C LYS A 47 -7.64 10.71 -14.34
N ALA A 48 -7.31 10.92 -13.06
CA ALA A 48 -5.95 10.80 -12.56
C ALA A 48 -5.38 9.38 -12.72
N ALA A 49 -6.19 8.33 -12.50
CA ALA A 49 -5.77 6.95 -12.73
C ALA A 49 -5.45 6.66 -14.21
N THR A 50 -6.23 7.22 -15.14
CA THR A 50 -5.93 7.12 -16.58
C THR A 50 -4.62 7.81 -16.94
N ILE A 51 -4.37 9.00 -16.40
CA ILE A 51 -3.11 9.74 -16.61
C ILE A 51 -1.94 8.95 -16.02
N LEU A 52 -2.08 8.45 -14.79
CA LEU A 52 -1.09 7.59 -14.15
C LEU A 52 -0.75 6.37 -15.00
N GLY A 53 -1.74 5.71 -15.61
CA GLY A 53 -1.48 4.57 -16.50
C GLY A 53 -0.61 4.93 -17.71
N LYS A 54 -0.81 6.11 -18.30
CA LYS A 54 0.02 6.62 -19.41
C LYS A 54 1.44 6.97 -18.95
N LEU A 55 1.57 7.61 -17.79
CA LEU A 55 2.87 7.97 -17.20
C LEU A 55 3.66 6.73 -16.73
N ALA A 56 2.97 5.72 -16.21
CA ALA A 56 3.58 4.45 -15.85
C ALA A 56 4.17 3.74 -17.08
N ALA A 57 3.46 3.79 -18.21
CA ALA A 57 3.96 3.21 -19.45
C ALA A 57 5.26 3.89 -19.94
N SER A 58 5.42 5.21 -19.73
CA SER A 58 6.66 5.91 -20.12
C SER A 58 7.87 5.51 -19.27
N ILE A 59 7.67 4.82 -18.14
CA ILE A 59 8.73 4.25 -17.31
C ILE A 59 8.73 2.70 -17.32
N ASN A 60 8.13 2.09 -18.35
CA ASN A 60 8.02 0.63 -18.51
C ASN A 60 7.31 -0.10 -17.36
N VAL A 61 6.38 0.56 -16.67
CA VAL A 61 5.54 -0.05 -15.63
C VAL A 61 4.13 -0.28 -16.18
N ARG A 62 3.60 -1.50 -16.04
CA ARG A 62 2.23 -1.81 -16.46
C ARG A 62 1.23 -1.05 -15.60
N ALA A 63 0.12 -0.62 -16.21
CA ALA A 63 -0.90 0.15 -15.50
C ALA A 63 -1.57 -0.60 -14.33
N GLY A 64 -1.59 -1.93 -14.33
CA GLY A 64 -2.01 -2.75 -13.19
C GLY A 64 -1.04 -2.62 -12.02
N ASP A 65 0.25 -2.86 -12.31
CA ASP A 65 1.35 -2.80 -11.34
C ASP A 65 1.47 -1.39 -10.73
N ALA A 66 1.36 -0.34 -11.55
CA ALA A 66 1.39 1.05 -11.08
C ALA A 66 0.26 1.37 -10.08
N ARG A 67 -0.94 0.81 -10.29
CA ARG A 67 -2.07 0.99 -9.37
C ARG A 67 -1.85 0.26 -8.05
N GLN A 68 -1.28 -0.94 -8.09
CA GLN A 68 -0.93 -1.69 -6.89
C GLN A 68 0.16 -0.98 -6.09
N LEU A 69 1.21 -0.49 -6.77
CA LEU A 69 2.29 0.30 -6.20
C LEU A 69 1.73 1.53 -5.46
N VAL A 70 0.92 2.36 -6.14
CA VAL A 70 0.33 3.55 -5.51
C VAL A 70 -0.50 3.20 -4.28
N LYS A 71 -1.37 2.19 -4.36
CA LYS A 71 -2.18 1.77 -3.19
C LYS A 71 -1.32 1.39 -1.99
N MET A 72 -0.25 0.64 -2.24
CA MET A 72 0.64 0.17 -1.20
C MET A 72 1.42 1.33 -0.57
N TYR A 73 1.89 2.30 -1.36
CA TYR A 73 2.53 3.49 -0.82
C TYR A 73 1.56 4.41 -0.07
N GLU A 74 0.33 4.58 -0.58
CA GLU A 74 -0.71 5.33 0.14
C GLU A 74 -1.00 4.70 1.52
N ARG A 75 -0.86 3.37 1.66
CA ARG A 75 -1.05 2.66 2.92
C ARG A 75 0.16 2.70 3.85
N PHE A 76 1.35 2.42 3.33
CA PHE A 76 2.55 2.17 4.13
C PHE A 76 3.64 3.23 4.01
N GLY A 77 3.51 4.17 3.07
CA GLY A 77 4.56 5.16 2.77
C GLY A 77 4.95 6.02 3.97
N GLU A 78 3.96 6.36 4.81
CA GLU A 78 4.11 7.13 6.05
C GLU A 78 3.83 6.29 7.30
N PHE A 79 3.78 4.96 7.18
CA PHE A 79 3.53 4.11 8.33
C PHE A 79 4.74 4.11 9.26
N GLU A 80 4.48 4.28 10.56
CA GLU A 80 5.50 4.41 11.61
C GLU A 80 6.56 3.29 11.55
N MET A 81 6.13 2.04 11.34
CA MET A 81 7.00 0.87 11.30
C MET A 81 7.33 0.44 9.86
N ARG A 82 7.35 1.37 8.90
CA ARG A 82 7.60 1.07 7.48
C ARG A 82 8.92 0.34 7.25
N ALA A 83 10.02 0.80 7.86
CA ALA A 83 11.33 0.17 7.69
C ALA A 83 11.30 -1.30 8.15
N GLU A 84 10.58 -1.59 9.24
CA GLU A 84 10.44 -2.94 9.77
C GLU A 84 9.57 -3.80 8.84
N LEU A 85 8.46 -3.25 8.32
CA LEU A 85 7.64 -3.90 7.30
C LEU A 85 8.46 -4.28 6.07
N GLU A 86 9.24 -3.34 5.53
CA GLU A 86 10.05 -3.56 4.33
C GLU A 86 11.15 -4.62 4.56
N SER A 87 11.66 -4.72 5.80
CA SER A 87 12.69 -5.71 6.16
C SER A 87 12.12 -7.12 6.39
N LEU A 88 10.89 -7.23 6.88
CA LEU A 88 10.29 -8.50 7.31
C LEU A 88 9.41 -9.14 6.25
N PHE A 89 8.88 -8.35 5.32
CA PHE A 89 7.86 -8.78 4.38
C PHE A 89 8.28 -8.56 2.93
N GLY A 90 7.98 -9.55 2.10
CA GLY A 90 8.06 -9.41 0.66
C GLY A 90 6.88 -8.58 0.12
N ILE A 91 7.00 -8.15 -1.14
CA ILE A 91 5.97 -7.35 -1.82
C ILE A 91 4.59 -8.03 -1.79
N ALA A 92 4.52 -9.34 -2.03
CA ALA A 92 3.27 -10.08 -2.01
C ALA A 92 2.59 -10.07 -0.64
N ASP A 93 3.36 -10.15 0.44
CA ASP A 93 2.82 -10.08 1.81
C ASP A 93 2.33 -8.66 2.13
N LEU A 94 3.08 -7.63 1.71
CA LEU A 94 2.64 -6.23 1.86
C LEU A 94 1.34 -5.95 1.10
N GLN A 95 1.14 -6.53 -0.08
CA GLN A 95 -0.11 -6.40 -0.82
C GLN A 95 -1.30 -6.97 -0.05
N LEU A 96 -1.11 -8.10 0.64
CA LEU A 96 -2.14 -8.70 1.51
C LEU A 96 -2.40 -7.84 2.75
N LEU A 97 -1.33 -7.36 3.40
CA LEU A 97 -1.45 -6.53 4.60
C LEU A 97 -2.01 -5.14 4.30
N ALA A 98 -1.93 -4.66 3.06
CA ALA A 98 -2.43 -3.34 2.70
C ALA A 98 -3.94 -3.17 2.90
N THR A 99 -4.70 -4.26 3.00
CA THR A 99 -6.14 -4.25 3.27
C THR A 99 -6.49 -4.37 4.76
N GLU A 100 -5.50 -4.59 5.62
CA GLU A 100 -5.69 -4.83 7.05
C GLU A 100 -5.54 -3.51 7.86
N THR A 101 -6.04 -3.48 9.10
CA THR A 101 -5.94 -2.29 9.98
C THR A 101 -4.52 -2.09 10.53
N ASP A 102 -4.23 -0.92 11.10
CA ASP A 102 -2.91 -0.64 11.68
C ASP A 102 -2.55 -1.61 12.82
N GLU A 103 -3.53 -1.97 13.66
CA GLU A 103 -3.37 -2.92 14.74
C GLU A 103 -3.06 -4.32 14.21
N ALA A 104 -3.74 -4.72 13.13
CA ALA A 104 -3.51 -6.00 12.48
C ALA A 104 -2.11 -6.07 11.83
N VAL A 105 -1.66 -4.97 11.22
CA VAL A 105 -0.31 -4.84 10.66
C VAL A 105 0.75 -4.89 11.78
N LYS A 106 0.53 -4.19 12.90
CA LYS A 106 1.42 -4.26 14.07
C LYS A 106 1.49 -5.69 14.63
N ALA A 107 0.36 -6.40 14.71
CA ALA A 107 0.32 -7.80 15.11
C ALA A 107 1.04 -8.71 14.10
N ALA A 108 0.89 -8.47 12.80
CA ALA A 108 1.62 -9.20 11.75
C ALA A 108 3.13 -9.10 11.92
N ILE A 109 3.65 -7.89 12.20
CA ILE A 109 5.08 -7.67 12.48
C ILE A 109 5.53 -8.51 13.67
N GLN A 110 4.77 -8.53 14.77
CA GLN A 110 5.09 -9.34 15.94
C GLN A 110 5.09 -10.85 15.63
N MET A 111 4.12 -11.33 14.84
CA MET A 111 4.06 -12.74 14.43
C MET A 111 5.26 -13.13 13.57
N LYS A 112 5.64 -12.29 12.60
CA LYS A 112 6.78 -12.53 11.69
C LYS A 112 8.13 -12.45 12.40
N ARG A 113 8.24 -11.63 13.45
CA ARG A 113 9.42 -11.59 14.33
C ARG A 113 9.57 -12.86 15.17
N ALA A 114 8.46 -13.39 15.67
CA ALA A 114 8.45 -14.63 16.43
C ALA A 114 8.75 -15.87 15.56
N ASP A 115 8.34 -15.84 14.29
CA ASP A 115 8.60 -16.90 13.31
C ASP A 115 8.85 -16.29 11.92
N MET A 116 10.13 -16.19 11.55
CA MET A 116 10.53 -15.61 10.25
C MET A 116 10.09 -16.45 9.06
N ASN A 117 9.78 -17.74 9.24
CA ASN A 117 9.31 -18.62 8.18
C ASN A 117 7.79 -18.47 7.91
N LEU A 118 7.09 -17.72 8.75
CA LEU A 118 5.65 -17.54 8.63
C LEU A 118 5.29 -16.71 7.39
N THR A 119 4.48 -17.27 6.49
CA THR A 119 4.09 -16.58 5.24
C THR A 119 3.02 -15.51 5.50
N GLY A 120 2.91 -14.49 4.65
CA GLY A 120 1.86 -13.47 4.77
C GLY A 120 0.45 -14.04 4.66
N ALA A 121 0.25 -15.12 3.88
CA ALA A 121 -1.01 -15.85 3.84
C ALA A 121 -1.34 -16.49 5.21
N ALA A 122 -0.38 -17.15 5.85
CA ALA A 122 -0.59 -17.72 7.19
C ALA A 122 -0.86 -16.62 8.24
N ILE A 123 -0.16 -15.49 8.14
CA ILE A 123 -0.36 -14.33 9.03
C ILE A 123 -1.78 -13.77 8.86
N THR A 124 -2.21 -13.50 7.64
CA THR A 124 -3.57 -12.97 7.37
C THR A 124 -4.66 -13.96 7.80
N THR A 125 -4.47 -15.26 7.61
CA THR A 125 -5.38 -16.28 8.17
C THR A 125 -5.43 -16.21 9.69
N ARG A 126 -4.29 -16.09 10.38
CA ARG A 126 -4.24 -15.97 11.84
C ARG A 126 -4.88 -14.69 12.35
N LEU A 127 -4.69 -13.57 11.67
CA LEU A 127 -5.31 -12.28 12.03
C LEU A 127 -6.84 -12.35 11.94
N ARG A 128 -7.37 -12.98 10.89
CA ARG A 128 -8.84 -13.13 10.70
C ARG A 128 -9.48 -14.09 11.69
N ASN A 129 -8.70 -15.09 12.15
CA ASN A 129 -9.16 -16.09 13.10
C ASN A 129 -8.85 -15.72 14.56
N GLN A 130 -8.21 -14.57 14.82
CA GLN A 130 -8.06 -14.10 16.18
C GLN A 130 -9.44 -13.66 16.72
N PRO A 131 -9.88 -14.17 17.88
CA PRO A 131 -11.06 -13.63 18.51
C PRO A 131 -10.84 -12.12 18.74
N PRO A 132 -11.87 -11.28 18.56
CA PRO A 132 -11.73 -9.85 18.85
C PRO A 132 -11.14 -9.75 20.25
N ARG A 133 -9.97 -9.11 20.40
CA ARG A 133 -9.35 -8.89 21.71
C ARG A 133 -10.44 -8.31 22.59
N SER A 134 -10.89 -9.13 23.54
CA SER A 134 -12.04 -8.85 24.38
C SER A 134 -11.91 -7.41 24.86
N ARG A 135 -12.94 -6.59 24.59
CA ARG A 135 -13.16 -5.37 25.36
C ARG A 135 -12.94 -5.78 26.81
N GLU A 136 -11.92 -5.22 27.45
CA GLU A 136 -11.78 -5.33 28.90
C GLU A 136 -13.13 -4.89 29.47
N ILE A 137 -13.91 -5.87 29.92
CA ILE A 137 -15.06 -5.61 30.76
C ILE A 137 -14.42 -5.02 32.01
N ARG A 138 -14.41 -3.68 32.10
CA ARG A 138 -14.17 -2.97 33.34
C ARG A 138 -15.25 -3.43 34.32
N LYS A 139 -14.99 -4.53 35.02
CA LYS A 139 -15.63 -4.83 36.29
C LYS A 139 -15.04 -3.85 37.30
N ASN A 140 -15.57 -2.63 37.30
CA ASN A 140 -15.48 -1.80 38.49
C ASN A 140 -16.67 -2.13 39.37
N LYS A 141 -16.30 -2.79 40.47
CA LYS A 141 -16.94 -2.92 41.77
C LYS A 141 -17.99 -1.88 42.11
#